data_AF-A0A9D4YSN0-F1
#
_entry.id   AF-A0A9D4YSN0-F1
#
_cell.length_a   1.000
_cell.length_b   1.000
_cell.length_c   1.000
_cell.angle_alpha   90.00
_cell.angle_beta   90.00
_cell.angle_gamma   90.00
#
_symmetry.space_group_name_H-M   'P 1'
#
loop_
_entity.id
_entity.type
_entity.pdbx_description
1 polymer ?
#
loop_
_entity_poly.entity_id
_entity_poly.type
_entity_poly.pdbx_seq_one_letter_code
_entity_poly.pdbx_strand_id
1 'polypeptide(L)'
;MLLAPSSGRRLCASLWVLGPRMAFIRRFRLERAESDLNTSALAIGTDGFCRAVGASEEEYAAFEQRWLASPEAAELCRHEGPPRMKVIWV
;
A
#
# COMPACT_ATOMS: atom_id res chain seq x y z
N MET A 1 0.42 27.42 -25.81
CA MET A 1 0.59 25.97 -25.97
C MET A 1 -0.19 25.31 -24.83
N LEU A 2 -1.41 24.86 -25.11
CA LEU A 2 -2.28 24.22 -24.11
C LEU A 2 -1.78 22.79 -23.93
N LEU A 3 -1.25 22.48 -22.75
CA LEU A 3 -0.91 21.12 -22.36
C LEU A 3 -2.21 20.30 -22.39
N ALA A 4 -2.23 19.23 -23.19
CA ALA A 4 -3.31 18.27 -23.17
C ALA A 4 -3.55 17.80 -21.73
N PRO A 5 -4.81 17.66 -21.28
CA PRO A 5 -5.09 17.08 -19.98
C PRO A 5 -4.74 15.60 -20.07
N SER A 6 -3.49 15.26 -19.74
CA SER A 6 -3.19 13.92 -19.28
C SER A 6 -4.13 13.69 -18.11
N SER A 7 -5.00 12.69 -18.24
CA SER A 7 -5.91 12.17 -17.22
C SER A 7 -5.08 11.70 -16.04
N GLY A 8 -4.51 12.65 -15.28
CA GLY A 8 -3.76 12.42 -14.08
C GLY A 8 -4.74 11.89 -13.08
N ARG A 9 -4.90 10.55 -13.06
CA ARG A 9 -5.40 9.86 -11.89
C ARG A 9 -4.46 10.27 -10.78
N ARG A 10 -4.85 11.29 -10.01
CA ARG A 10 -4.22 11.59 -8.73
C ARG A 10 -4.29 10.27 -7.97
N LEU A 11 -3.14 9.64 -7.78
CA LEU A 11 -3.00 8.53 -6.84
C LEU A 11 -3.20 9.14 -5.45
N CYS A 12 -4.44 9.45 -5.10
CA CYS A 12 -4.84 9.66 -3.70
C CYS A 12 -4.90 8.27 -3.07
N ALA A 13 -3.73 7.63 -2.93
CA ALA A 13 -3.63 6.41 -2.17
C ALA A 13 -3.60 6.83 -0.70
N SER A 14 -4.68 6.51 0.01
CA SER A 14 -4.83 6.76 1.43
C SER A 14 -3.73 6.05 2.22
N LEU A 15 -3.36 6.59 3.37
CA LEU A 15 -2.47 5.93 4.35
C LEU A 15 -3.03 4.57 4.79
N TRP A 16 -4.35 4.35 4.71
CA TRP A 16 -4.97 3.04 4.88
C TRP A 16 -4.48 1.98 3.88
N VAL A 17 -4.00 2.40 2.69
CA VAL A 17 -3.49 1.52 1.63
C VAL A 17 -1.96 1.56 1.54
N LEU A 18 -1.35 2.74 1.64
CA LEU A 18 0.11 2.87 1.53
C LEU A 18 0.85 2.48 2.81
N GLY A 19 0.27 2.76 3.97
CA GLY A 19 0.82 2.45 5.28
C GLY A 19 1.18 0.97 5.44
N PRO A 20 0.23 0.02 5.28
CA PRO A 20 0.53 -1.40 5.44
C PRO A 20 1.57 -1.88 4.41
N ARG A 21 1.54 -1.39 3.17
CA ARG A 21 2.52 -1.78 2.14
C ARG A 21 3.94 -1.31 2.47
N MET A 22 4.09 -0.08 2.96
CA MET A 22 5.38 0.45 3.41
C MET A 22 5.92 -0.32 4.62
N ALA A 23 5.07 -0.61 5.59
CA ALA A 23 5.43 -1.40 6.76
C ALA A 23 5.84 -2.83 6.38
N PHE A 24 5.12 -3.44 5.43
CA PHE A 24 5.42 -4.77 4.91
C PHE A 24 6.77 -4.83 4.19
N ILE A 25 7.04 -3.88 3.28
CA ILE A 25 8.36 -3.78 2.62
C ILE A 25 9.46 -3.65 3.68
N ARG A 26 9.30 -2.75 4.66
CA ARG A 26 10.31 -2.56 5.72
C ARG A 26 10.57 -3.86 6.48
N ARG A 27 9.52 -4.59 6.85
CA ARG A 27 9.63 -5.89 7.49
C ARG A 27 10.41 -6.89 6.62
N PHE A 28 10.04 -7.01 5.35
CA PHE A 28 10.70 -7.90 4.40
C PHE A 28 12.17 -7.57 4.21
N ARG A 29 12.53 -6.27 4.10
CA ARG A 29 13.94 -5.85 4.01
C ARG A 29 14.75 -6.31 5.22
N LEU A 30 14.17 -6.24 6.41
CA LEU A 30 14.81 -6.68 7.65
C LEU A 30 14.92 -8.21 7.73
N GLU A 31 13.88 -8.94 7.32
CA GLU A 31 13.85 -10.40 7.38
C GLU A 31 14.71 -11.07 6.29
N ARG A 32 14.78 -10.47 5.09
CA ARG A 32 15.47 -11.04 3.92
C ARG A 32 16.81 -10.40 3.60
N ALA A 33 17.20 -9.34 4.31
CA ALA A 33 18.39 -8.53 4.03
C ALA A 33 18.42 -7.96 2.59
N GLU A 34 17.26 -7.84 1.93
CA GLU A 34 17.13 -7.28 0.60
C GLU A 34 17.01 -5.76 0.67
N SER A 35 18.01 -5.02 0.18
CA SER A 35 17.96 -3.55 0.13
C SER A 35 17.06 -3.01 -0.97
N ASP A 36 16.84 -3.79 -2.03
CA ASP A 36 16.38 -3.30 -3.33
C ASP A 36 14.92 -3.64 -3.64
N LEU A 37 14.09 -3.84 -2.61
CA LEU A 37 12.65 -4.01 -2.82
C LEU A 37 12.06 -2.77 -3.49
N ASN A 38 11.46 -2.98 -4.65
CA ASN A 38 10.96 -1.93 -5.52
C ASN A 38 9.72 -1.25 -4.93
N THR A 39 9.89 -0.04 -4.39
CA THR A 39 8.82 0.77 -3.79
C THR A 39 7.89 1.42 -4.81
N SER A 40 8.20 1.38 -6.11
CA SER A 40 7.26 1.85 -7.15
C SER A 40 5.99 1.00 -7.23
N ALA A 41 6.01 -0.20 -6.63
CA ALA A 41 4.86 -1.09 -6.48
C ALA A 41 3.87 -0.68 -5.37
N LEU A 42 4.14 0.37 -4.60
CA LEU A 42 3.24 0.81 -3.52
C LEU A 42 1.87 1.30 -4.02
N ALA A 43 1.78 1.74 -5.28
CA ALA A 43 0.59 2.36 -5.86
C ALA A 43 -0.18 1.47 -6.85
N ILE A 44 0.25 0.23 -7.10
CA ILE A 44 -0.43 -0.72 -7.99
C ILE A 44 -1.46 -1.58 -7.23
N GLY A 45 -2.23 -2.41 -7.94
CA GLY A 45 -3.14 -3.38 -7.30
C GLY A 45 -2.40 -4.38 -6.40
N THR A 46 -3.11 -5.04 -5.49
CA THR A 46 -2.52 -5.94 -4.48
C THR A 46 -1.74 -7.11 -5.11
N ASP A 47 -2.24 -7.77 -6.17
CA ASP A 47 -1.49 -8.80 -6.92
C ASP A 47 -0.14 -8.27 -7.42
N GLY A 48 -0.16 -7.11 -8.07
CA GLY A 48 1.04 -6.48 -8.60
C GLY A 48 2.04 -6.13 -7.50
N PHE A 49 1.56 -5.64 -6.36
CA PHE A 49 2.38 -5.37 -5.19
C PHE A 49 3.04 -6.65 -4.66
N CYS A 50 2.25 -7.70 -4.42
CA CYS A 50 2.73 -8.98 -3.89
C CYS A 50 3.77 -9.62 -4.82
N ARG A 51 3.53 -9.60 -6.14
CA ARG A 51 4.49 -10.05 -7.15
C ARG A 51 5.80 -9.25 -7.10
N ALA A 52 5.73 -7.93 -6.92
CA ALA A 52 6.91 -7.07 -6.89
C ALA A 52 7.77 -7.27 -5.63
N VAL A 53 7.16 -7.64 -4.50
CA VAL A 53 7.87 -7.88 -3.23
C VAL A 53 8.18 -9.36 -2.97
N GLY A 54 7.78 -10.26 -3.88
CA GLY A 54 8.00 -11.70 -3.72
C GLY A 54 7.24 -12.31 -2.54
N ALA A 55 6.02 -11.83 -2.26
CA ALA A 55 5.14 -12.35 -1.22
C ALA A 55 3.88 -12.99 -1.81
N SER A 56 3.21 -13.86 -1.05
CA SER A 56 1.87 -14.30 -1.41
C SER A 56 0.83 -13.25 -1.00
N GLU A 57 -0.31 -13.21 -1.70
CA GLU A 57 -1.42 -12.32 -1.33
C GLU A 57 -1.97 -12.66 0.06
N GLU A 58 -1.98 -13.94 0.45
CA GLU A 58 -2.41 -14.40 1.77
C GLU A 58 -1.50 -13.88 2.88
N GLU A 59 -0.19 -13.93 2.67
CA GLU A 59 0.81 -13.43 3.62
C GLU A 59 0.64 -11.92 3.83
N TYR A 60 0.48 -11.18 2.72
CA TYR A 60 0.24 -9.75 2.78
C TYR A 60 -1.10 -9.42 3.45
N ALA A 61 -2.20 -10.11 3.11
CA ALA A 61 -3.51 -9.87 3.71
C ALA A 61 -3.50 -10.11 5.22
N ALA A 62 -2.85 -11.17 5.69
CA ALA A 62 -2.69 -11.45 7.12
C ALA A 62 -1.83 -10.38 7.83
N PHE A 63 -0.81 -9.86 7.15
CA PHE A 63 -0.04 -8.72 7.67
C PHE A 63 -0.86 -7.44 7.74
N GLU A 64 -1.54 -7.08 6.64
CA GLU A 64 -2.34 -5.87 6.51
C GLU A 64 -3.40 -5.79 7.61
N GLN A 65 -4.15 -6.87 7.85
CA GLN A 65 -5.15 -6.91 8.92
C GLN A 65 -4.54 -6.66 10.31
N ARG A 66 -3.39 -7.28 10.62
CA ARG A 66 -2.71 -7.08 11.91
C ARG A 66 -2.15 -5.68 12.04
N TRP A 67 -1.58 -5.14 10.97
CA TRP A 67 -1.04 -3.78 10.96
C TRP A 67 -2.16 -2.76 11.16
N LEU A 68 -3.28 -2.90 10.44
CA LEU A 68 -4.45 -2.02 10.57
C LEU A 68 -5.09 -2.04 11.97
N ALA A 69 -4.96 -3.15 12.70
CA ALA A 69 -5.39 -3.26 14.10
C ALA A 69 -4.39 -2.66 15.11
N SER A 70 -3.22 -2.21 14.65
CA SER A 70 -2.14 -1.73 15.53
C SER A 70 -2.33 -0.26 15.96
N PRO A 71 -1.77 0.14 17.12
CA PRO A 71 -1.70 1.55 17.52
C PRO A 71 -0.94 2.42 16.51
N GLU A 72 0.04 1.86 15.80
CA GLU A 72 0.80 2.55 14.76
C GLU A 72 -0.12 2.97 13.60
N ALA A 73 -0.95 2.05 13.12
CA ALA A 73 -1.93 2.38 12.07
C ALA A 73 -2.97 3.40 12.57
N ALA A 74 -3.42 3.29 13.81
CA ALA A 74 -4.33 4.24 14.42
C ALA A 74 -3.75 5.66 14.50
N GLU A 75 -2.45 5.78 14.82
CA GLU A 75 -1.75 7.07 14.85
C GLU A 75 -1.57 7.65 13.45
N LEU A 76 -1.04 6.86 12.52
CA LEU A 76 -0.76 7.29 11.16
C LEU A 76 -2.03 7.69 10.42
N CYS A 77 -3.11 6.96 10.64
CA CYS A 77 -4.38 7.22 9.97
C CYS A 77 -5.30 8.16 10.76
N ARG A 78 -4.89 8.69 11.92
CA ARG A 78 -5.72 9.55 12.79
C ARG A 78 -6.34 10.73 12.05
N HIS A 79 -5.61 11.29 11.09
CA HIS A 79 -6.02 12.46 10.31
C HIS A 79 -6.68 12.11 8.97
N GLU A 80 -6.72 10.82 8.62
CA GLU A 80 -7.51 10.33 7.51
C GLU A 80 -8.86 9.84 8.04
N GLY A 81 -9.96 10.25 7.41
CA GLY A 81 -11.25 9.60 7.66
C GLY A 81 -11.11 8.08 7.42
N PRO A 82 -11.95 7.23 8.06
CA PRO A 82 -11.90 5.79 7.83
C PRO A 82 -11.98 5.50 6.32
N PRO A 83 -11.34 4.42 5.84
CA PRO A 83 -11.24 4.15 4.43
C PRO A 83 -12.66 4.11 3.87
N ARG A 84 -13.01 5.09 3.03
CA ARG A 84 -14.25 5.06 2.27
C ARG A 84 -14.09 3.90 1.32
N MET A 85 -14.64 2.75 1.70
CA MET A 85 -14.72 1.54 0.90
C MET A 85 -15.57 1.86 -0.33
N LYS A 86 -15.00 2.59 -1.29
CA LYS A 86 -15.57 2.71 -2.63
C LYS A 86 -15.28 1.38 -3.27
N VAL A 87 -16.27 0.50 -3.20
CA VAL A 87 -16.37 -0.66 -4.08
C VAL A 87 -16.30 -0.13 -5.50
N ILE A 88 -15.12 -0.21 -6.11
CA ILE A 88 -14.96 -0.04 -7.55
C ILE A 88 -15.38 -1.39 -8.11
N TRP A 89 -16.64 -1.51 -8.51
CA TRP A 89 -17.04 -2.57 -9.42
C TRP A 89 -16.25 -2.37 -10.71
N VAL A 90 -15.40 -3.35 -11.02
CA VAL A 90 -14.77 -3.49 -12.35
C VAL A 90 -15.75 -4.22 -13.24
#